data_AF-A0A4Q8UPE4-F1
#
_entry.id   AF-A0A4Q8UPE4-F1
#
_cell.length_a   1.000
_cell.length_b   1.000
_cell.length_c   1.000
_cell.angle_alpha   90.00
_cell.angle_beta   90.00
_cell.angle_gamma   90.00
#
_symmetry.space_group_name_H-M   'P 1'
#
loop_
_entity.id
_entity.type
_entity.pdbx_description
1 polymer ?
#
loop_
_entity_poly.entity_id
_entity_poly.type
_entity_poly.pdbx_seq_one_letter_code
_entity_poly.pdbx_strand_id
1 'polypeptide(L)' 'MSAASSEHRFVQTPRSTPATPANKKPTPAEHRVQVAAARLRVTLDERLGRETPAKTKALAKEPI' A
#
# COMPACT_ATOMS: atom_id res chain seq x y z
N MET A 1 18.22 45.23 -18.02
CA MET A 1 18.84 44.05 -17.40
C MET A 1 17.72 43.21 -16.80
N SER A 2 17.44 42.07 -17.41
CA SER A 2 16.28 41.20 -17.10
C SER A 2 16.59 40.32 -15.89
N ALA A 3 15.78 40.40 -14.84
CA ALA A 3 15.80 39.42 -13.76
C ALA A 3 14.99 38.20 -14.21
N ALA A 4 15.68 37.14 -14.62
CA ALA A 4 15.04 35.86 -14.91
C ALA A 4 14.52 35.27 -13.59
N SER A 5 13.20 35.14 -13.50
CA SER A 5 12.52 34.38 -12.45
C SER A 5 13.07 32.95 -12.45
N SER A 6 13.73 32.56 -11.36
CA SER A 6 14.13 31.19 -11.11
C SER A 6 12.86 30.38 -10.85
N GLU A 7 12.29 29.84 -11.93
CA GLU A 7 11.24 28.83 -11.90
C GLU A 7 11.76 27.65 -11.07
N HIS A 8 11.40 27.62 -9.79
CA HIS A 8 11.56 26.47 -8.94
C HIS A 8 10.71 25.34 -9.56
N ARG A 9 11.34 24.57 -10.43
CA ARG A 9 10.90 23.28 -10.91
C ARG A 9 10.79 22.37 -9.70
N PHE A 10 9.69 22.49 -8.98
CA PHE A 10 9.23 21.50 -8.03
C PHE A 10 9.05 20.22 -8.83
N VAL A 11 10.09 19.39 -8.77
CA VAL A 11 10.03 17.98 -9.11
C VAL A 11 9.01 17.39 -8.16
N GLN A 12 7.73 17.42 -8.57
CA GLN A 12 6.67 16.71 -7.89
C GLN A 12 6.96 15.23 -8.10
N THR A 13 7.75 14.67 -7.19
CA THR A 13 7.72 13.23 -6.92
C THR A 13 6.25 12.87 -6.68
N PRO A 14 5.67 11.86 -7.35
CA PRO A 14 4.32 11.45 -7.04
C PRO A 14 4.30 10.94 -5.60
N ARG A 15 3.87 11.81 -4.70
CA ARG A 15 3.63 11.49 -3.30
C ARG A 15 2.53 10.44 -3.32
N SER A 16 2.92 9.18 -3.17
CA SER A 16 1.98 8.09 -2.92
C SER A 16 1.24 8.44 -1.63
N THR A 17 0.08 9.06 -1.78
CA THR A 17 -0.86 9.23 -0.70
C THR A 17 -1.30 7.82 -0.30
N PRO A 18 -1.30 7.46 0.99
CA PRO A 18 -2.00 6.26 1.41
C PRO A 18 -3.46 6.47 1.00
N ALA A 19 -3.91 5.70 0.01
CA ALA A 19 -5.28 5.73 -0.43
C ALA A 19 -6.15 5.37 0.77
N THR A 20 -6.75 6.38 1.40
CA THR A 20 -7.89 6.20 2.29
C THR A 20 -8.88 5.34 1.51
N PRO A 21 -9.30 4.15 1.99
CA PRO A 21 -10.25 3.33 1.27
C PRO A 21 -11.60 4.03 1.35
N ALA A 22 -11.85 4.93 0.41
CA ALA A 22 -13.12 5.60 0.21
C ALA A 22 -14.12 4.56 -0.27
N ASN A 23 -14.75 3.82 0.67
CA ASN A 23 -16.00 3.04 0.58
C ASN A 23 -16.40 2.45 -0.80
N LYS A 24 -15.40 2.03 -1.59
CA LYS A 24 -15.56 1.41 -2.90
C LYS A 24 -15.10 -0.02 -2.70
N LYS A 25 -15.95 -0.97 -3.09
CA LYS A 25 -15.61 -2.40 -3.10
C LYS A 25 -14.27 -2.54 -3.86
N PRO A 26 -13.26 -3.18 -3.27
CA PRO A 26 -11.96 -3.30 -3.93
C PRO A 26 -12.15 -3.98 -5.29
N THR A 27 -11.51 -3.43 -6.30
CA THR A 27 -11.43 -4.07 -7.61
C THR A 27 -10.74 -5.44 -7.46
N PRO A 28 -11.00 -6.41 -8.35
CA PRO A 28 -10.31 -7.70 -8.30
C PRO A 28 -8.77 -7.58 -8.33
N ALA A 29 -8.21 -6.51 -8.93
CA ALA A 29 -6.78 -6.26 -8.88
C ALA A 29 -6.31 -5.83 -7.48
N GLU A 30 -7.02 -4.92 -6.83
CA GLU A 30 -6.72 -4.47 -5.46
C GLU A 30 -6.87 -5.61 -4.45
N HIS A 31 -7.88 -6.47 -4.62
CA HIS A 31 -8.08 -7.66 -3.78
C HIS A 31 -6.85 -8.58 -3.80
N ARG A 32 -6.32 -8.87 -5.00
CA ARG A 32 -5.11 -9.69 -5.16
C ARG A 32 -3.89 -9.07 -4.47
N VAL A 33 -3.74 -7.75 -4.55
CA VAL A 33 -2.68 -7.02 -3.83
C VAL A 33 -2.87 -7.11 -2.32
N GLN A 34 -4.10 -7.02 -1.81
CA GLN A 34 -4.39 -7.18 -0.38
C GLN A 34 -4.07 -8.59 0.12
N VAL A 35 -4.41 -9.63 -0.64
CA VAL A 35 -4.06 -11.02 -0.33
C VAL A 35 -2.54 -11.19 -0.29
N ALA A 36 -1.82 -10.66 -1.28
CA ALA A 36 -0.35 -10.73 -1.32
C ALA A 36 0.29 -10.00 -0.13
N ALA A 37 -0.18 -8.79 0.19
CA ALA A 37 0.30 -8.03 1.35
C ALA A 37 0.01 -8.75 2.67
N ALA A 38 -1.17 -9.37 2.80
CA ALA A 38 -1.54 -10.16 3.96
C ALA A 38 -0.62 -11.38 4.13
N ARG A 39 -0.33 -12.13 3.06
CA ARG A 39 0.60 -13.28 3.09
C ARG A 39 2.02 -12.86 3.51
N LEU A 40 2.50 -11.74 2.98
CA LEU A 40 3.81 -11.19 3.36
C LEU A 40 3.84 -10.88 4.85
N ARG A 41 2.80 -10.21 5.36
CA ARG A 41 2.72 -9.84 6.78
C ARG A 41 2.68 -11.07 7.69
N VAL A 42 1.90 -12.10 7.35
CA VAL A 42 1.87 -13.38 8.09
C VAL A 42 3.28 -13.96 8.20
N THR A 43 3.98 -14.04 7.07
CA THR A 43 5.34 -14.61 7.02
C THR A 43 6.31 -13.80 7.88
N LEU A 44 6.24 -12.47 7.82
CA LEU A 44 7.13 -11.60 8.60
C LEU A 44 6.83 -11.68 10.10
N ASP A 45 5.55 -11.67 10.48
CA ASP A 45 5.13 -11.77 11.87
C ASP A 45 5.57 -13.13 12.46
N GLU A 46 5.42 -14.23 11.73
CA GLU A 46 5.93 -15.56 12.14
C GLU A 46 7.45 -15.55 12.34
N ARG A 47 8.21 -14.94 11.43
CA ARG A 47 9.68 -14.83 11.54
C ARG A 47 10.12 -13.95 12.71
N LEU A 48 9.32 -12.95 13.07
CA LEU A 48 9.57 -12.05 14.20
C LEU A 48 9.00 -12.59 15.52
N GLY A 49 8.35 -13.75 15.53
CA GLY A 49 7.67 -14.30 16.70
C GLY A 49 6.49 -13.43 17.18
N ARG A 50 5.89 -12.66 16.27
CA ARG A 50 4.75 -11.79 16.55
C ARG A 50 3.45 -12.46 16.13
N GLU A 51 2.39 -12.24 16.89
CA GLU A 51 1.08 -12.74 16.50
C GLU A 51 0.51 -11.92 15.34
N THR A 52 0.24 -12.59 14.22
CA THR A 52 -0.48 -11.96 13.11
C THR A 52 -1.97 -11.84 13.44
N PRO A 53 -2.61 -10.67 13.21
CA PRO A 53 -4.05 -10.50 13.40
C PRO A 53 -4.88 -11.52 12.60
N ALA A 54 -5.94 -12.04 13.21
CA ALA A 54 -6.81 -13.06 12.59
C ALA A 54 -7.42 -12.61 11.25
N LYS A 55 -7.77 -11.33 11.12
CA LYS A 55 -8.30 -10.74 9.87
C LYS A 55 -7.28 -10.85 8.72
N THR A 56 -6.01 -10.59 9.00
CA THR A 56 -4.92 -10.70 8.02
C THR A 56 -4.65 -12.16 7.66
N LYS A 57 -4.70 -13.08 8.63
CA LYS A 57 -4.58 -14.53 8.36
C LYS A 57 -5.71 -15.05 7.46
N ALA A 58 -6.93 -14.54 7.61
CA ALA A 58 -8.06 -14.89 6.75
C ALA A 58 -7.84 -14.39 5.32
N LEU A 59 -7.51 -13.11 5.15
CA LEU A 59 -7.17 -12.51 3.84
C LEU A 59 -6.01 -13.25 3.16
N ALA A 60 -4.99 -13.67 3.90
CA ALA A 60 -3.86 -14.39 3.33
C ALA A 60 -4.25 -15.77 2.73
N LYS A 61 -5.34 -16.38 3.21
CA LYS A 61 -5.84 -17.67 2.74
C LYS A 61 -6.77 -17.56 1.54
N GLU A 62 -7.17 -16.36 1.15
CA GLU A 62 -8.05 -16.17 0.01
C GLU A 62 -7.32 -16.51 -1.32
N PRO A 63 -8.06 -17.06 -2.30
CA PRO A 63 -7.54 -17.31 -3.63
C PRO A 63 -7.31 -15.99 -4.39
N ILE A 64 -6.30 -15.99 -5.26
CA ILE A 64 -5.84 -14.86 -6.08
C ILE A 64 -6.33 -15.03 -7.52
#